data_AF-Q927D4-F1
#
_entry.id   AF-Q927D4-F1
#
_cell.length_a   1.000
_cell.length_b   1.000
_cell.length_c   1.000
_cell.angle_alpha   90.00
_cell.angle_beta   90.00
_cell.angle_gamma   90.00
#
_symmetry.space_group_name_H-M   'P 1'
#
loop_
_entity.id
_entity.type
_entity.pdbx_description
1 polymer ?
#
loop_
_entity_poly.entity_id
_entity_poly.type
_entity_poly.pdbx_seq_one_letter_code
_entity_poly.pdbx_strand_id
1 'polypeptide(L)' 'MIILNCPMKRDYITELLETYDKDGVTFKKIAEQGMKLTFETNIEDEEKAAKIAKETIKATEIGSVLYFQVSVG' A
#
# COMPACT_ATOMS: atom_id res chain seq x y z
N MET A 1 5.41 -4.00 9.06
CA MET A 1 5.59 -3.24 7.80
C MET A 1 4.86 -3.93 6.66
N ILE A 2 4.51 -3.21 5.60
CA ILE A 2 3.88 -3.82 4.41
C ILE A 2 4.77 -3.63 3.18
N ILE A 3 4.75 -4.64 2.32
CA ILE A 3 5.45 -4.66 1.04
C ILE A 3 4.39 -4.67 -0.07
N LEU A 4 4.45 -3.69 -0.94
CA LEU A 4 3.64 -3.58 -2.14
C LEU A 4 4.51 -3.83 -3.37
N ASN A 5 4.24 -4.90 -4.11
CA ASN A 5 4.84 -5.14 -5.42
C ASN A 5 3.89 -4.61 -6.49
N CYS A 6 4.28 -3.54 -7.18
CA CYS A 6 3.51 -2.98 -8.30
C CYS A 6 4.43 -2.43 -9.39
N PRO A 7 4.37 -2.96 -10.63
CA PRO A 7 5.26 -2.53 -11.70
C PRO A 7 4.90 -1.14 -12.26
N MET A 8 3.64 -0.72 -12.15
CA MET A 8 3.09 0.51 -12.75
C MET A 8 2.40 1.38 -11.69
N LYS A 9 2.17 2.67 -12.00
CA LYS A 9 1.38 3.58 -11.14
C LYS A 9 1.87 3.67 -9.68
N ARG A 10 3.18 3.50 -9.46
CA ARG A 10 3.81 3.51 -8.13
C ARG A 10 3.61 4.85 -7.41
N ASP A 11 3.77 5.96 -8.11
CA ASP A 11 3.56 7.30 -7.53
C ASP A 11 2.11 7.49 -7.08
N TYR A 12 1.15 7.10 -7.93
CA TYR A 12 -0.28 7.15 -7.59
C TYR A 12 -0.61 6.31 -6.36
N ILE A 13 -0.10 5.06 -6.28
CA ILE A 13 -0.36 4.21 -5.12
C ILE A 13 0.34 4.75 -3.87
N THR A 14 1.55 5.31 -4.02
CA THR A 14 2.25 5.94 -2.90
C THR A 14 1.42 7.09 -2.34
N GLU A 15 0.97 8.01 -3.20
CA GLU A 15 0.12 9.12 -2.80
C GLU A 15 -1.19 8.64 -2.17
N LEU A 16 -1.85 7.63 -2.75
CA LEU A 16 -3.08 7.04 -2.22
C LEU A 16 -2.89 6.48 -0.79
N LEU A 17 -1.79 5.79 -0.53
CA LEU A 17 -1.53 5.19 0.79
C LEU A 17 -1.07 6.24 1.81
N GLU A 18 -0.24 7.20 1.39
CA GLU A 18 0.24 8.28 2.29
C GLU A 18 -0.86 9.29 2.65
N THR A 19 -1.88 9.44 1.80
CA THR A 19 -3.07 10.26 2.06
C THR A 19 -4.21 9.49 2.72
N TYR A 20 -4.02 8.20 3.03
CA TYR A 20 -5.01 7.41 3.75
C TYR A 20 -5.23 7.96 5.16
N ASP A 21 -6.45 8.38 5.46
CA ASP A 21 -6.81 9.09 6.69
C ASP A 21 -7.94 8.42 7.50
N LYS A 22 -8.29 7.17 7.17
CA LYS A 22 -9.37 6.46 7.88
C LYS A 22 -8.87 5.76 9.15
N ASP A 23 -9.70 5.80 10.18
CA ASP A 23 -9.49 5.09 11.45
C ASP A 23 -8.14 5.40 12.15
N GLY A 24 -7.56 6.58 11.85
CA GLY A 24 -6.26 6.99 12.37
C GLY A 24 -5.09 6.14 11.88
N VAL A 25 -5.29 5.30 10.87
CA VAL A 25 -4.25 4.49 10.25
C VAL A 25 -3.42 5.36 9.32
N THR A 26 -2.11 5.21 9.38
CA THR A 26 -1.17 5.89 8.49
C THR A 26 -0.32 4.88 7.75
N PHE A 27 0.00 5.17 6.50
CA PHE A 27 1.05 4.49 5.75
C PHE A 27 2.09 5.52 5.32
N LYS A 28 3.37 5.15 5.38
CA LYS A 28 4.48 6.02 4.96
C LYS A 28 5.46 5.22 4.13
N LYS A 29 5.81 5.69 2.93
CA LYS A 29 6.83 5.00 2.12
C LYS A 29 8.20 5.18 2.77
N ILE A 30 8.88 4.06 3.02
CA ILE A 30 10.23 4.07 3.61
C ILE A 30 11.31 3.55 2.65
N ALA A 31 10.93 2.75 1.65
CA ALA A 31 11.88 2.26 0.66
C ALA A 31 11.20 1.95 -0.68
N GLU A 32 11.98 2.03 -1.75
CA GLU A 32 11.60 1.62 -3.10
C GLU A 32 12.78 0.90 -3.77
N GLN A 33 12.55 -0.33 -4.24
CA GLN A 33 13.53 -1.17 -4.91
C GLN A 33 12.90 -1.83 -6.13
N GLY A 34 13.09 -1.21 -7.31
CA GLY A 34 12.45 -1.67 -8.55
C GLY A 34 10.93 -1.55 -8.47
N MET A 35 10.22 -2.68 -8.49
CA MET A 35 8.75 -2.72 -8.34
C MET A 35 8.28 -2.90 -6.90
N LYS A 36 9.21 -3.10 -5.96
CA LYS A 36 8.93 -3.31 -4.54
C LYS A 36 8.89 -1.96 -3.82
N LEU A 37 7.75 -1.62 -3.24
CA LEU A 37 7.53 -0.47 -2.38
C LEU A 37 7.35 -0.96 -0.94
N THR A 38 8.08 -0.39 0.01
CA THR A 38 7.93 -0.72 1.42
C THR A 38 7.29 0.45 2.15
N PHE A 39 6.22 0.16 2.90
CA PHE A 39 5.54 1.14 3.72
C PHE A 39 5.60 0.74 5.20
N GLU A 40 5.89 1.73 6.03
CA GLU A 40 5.67 1.67 7.47
C GLU A 40 4.22 2.03 7.78
N THR A 41 3.67 1.45 8.83
CA THR A 41 2.31 1.72 9.30
C THR A 41 2.27 1.73 10.82
N ASN A 42 1.30 2.43 11.39
CA ASN A 42 1.04 2.45 12.83
C ASN A 42 0.12 1.30 13.30
N ILE A 43 -0.30 0.40 12.41
CA ILE A 43 -1.06 -0.80 12.76
C ILE A 43 -0.10 -1.89 13.25
N GLU A 44 -0.34 -2.41 14.45
CA GLU A 44 0.43 -3.53 15.02
C GLU A 44 0.19 -4.87 14.28
N ASP A 45 -1.05 -5.11 13.86
CA ASP A 45 -1.43 -6.26 13.03
C ASP A 45 -1.07 -6.01 11.55
N GLU A 46 0.08 -6.53 11.15
CA GLU A 46 0.61 -6.36 9.79
C GLU A 46 -0.28 -6.99 8.72
N GLU A 47 -0.99 -8.09 9.02
CA GLU A 47 -1.91 -8.72 8.08
C GLU A 47 -3.12 -7.83 7.83
N LYS A 48 -3.65 -7.22 8.90
CA LYS A 48 -4.71 -6.22 8.81
C LYS A 48 -4.24 -5.00 8.01
N ALA A 49 -3.02 -4.52 8.23
CA ALA A 49 -2.46 -3.41 7.46
C ALA A 49 -2.33 -3.72 5.97
N ALA A 50 -1.82 -4.91 5.63
CA ALA A 50 -1.68 -5.37 4.25
C ALA A 50 -3.06 -5.50 3.57
N LYS A 51 -4.07 -5.98 4.31
CA LYS A 51 -5.44 -6.06 3.82
C LYS A 51 -6.03 -4.68 3.55
N ILE A 52 -5.90 -3.73 4.48
CA ILE A 52 -6.37 -2.35 4.31
C ILE A 52 -5.72 -1.72 3.09
N ALA A 53 -4.39 -1.77 2.97
CA ALA A 53 -3.70 -1.22 1.81
C ALA A 53 -4.18 -1.84 0.48
N LYS A 54 -4.36 -3.16 0.46
CA LYS A 54 -4.88 -3.87 -0.72
C LYS A 54 -6.32 -3.46 -1.07
N GLU A 55 -7.20 -3.34 -0.08
CA GLU A 55 -8.59 -2.91 -0.27
C GLU A 55 -8.66 -1.45 -0.73
N THR A 56 -7.86 -0.57 -0.16
CA THR A 56 -7.73 0.84 -0.57
C THR A 56 -7.31 0.95 -2.04
N ILE A 57 -6.27 0.20 -2.45
CA ILE A 57 -5.83 0.19 -3.85
C ILE A 57 -6.96 -0.30 -4.75
N LYS A 58 -7.59 -1.45 -4.44
CA LYS A 58 -8.68 -2.04 -5.25
C LYS A 58 -9.91 -1.14 -5.38
N ALA A 59 -10.19 -0.31 -4.37
CA ALA A 59 -11.32 0.61 -4.38
C ALA A 59 -11.15 1.78 -5.37
N THR A 60 -9.93 2.01 -5.88
CA THR A 60 -9.68 3.01 -6.92
C THR A 60 -10.10 2.52 -8.31
N GLU A 61 -10.35 3.45 -9.22
CA GLU A 61 -10.74 3.15 -10.61
C GLU A 61 -9.70 2.30 -11.35
N ILE A 62 -8.41 2.46 -11.02
CA ILE A 62 -7.32 1.73 -11.66
C ILE A 62 -6.91 0.46 -10.90
N GLY A 63 -7.19 0.38 -9.60
CA GLY A 63 -6.73 -0.74 -8.77
C GLY A 63 -7.33 -2.08 -9.15
N SER A 64 -8.53 -2.09 -9.75
CA SER A 64 -9.17 -3.32 -10.24
C SER A 64 -8.48 -3.90 -11.48
N VAL A 65 -7.72 -3.10 -12.22
CA VAL A 65 -7.01 -3.52 -13.45
C VAL A 65 -5.50 -3.60 -13.29
N LEU A 66 -4.95 -3.06 -12.20
CA LEU A 66 -3.52 -3.15 -11.91
C LEU A 66 -3.14 -4.53 -11.41
N TYR A 67 -2.04 -5.08 -11.93
CA TYR A 67 -1.39 -6.23 -11.33
C TYR A 67 -0.52 -5.77 -10.16
N PHE A 68 -0.89 -6.15 -8.94
CA PHE A 68 -0.12 -5.85 -7.75
C PHE A 68 -0.30 -6.91 -6.66
N GLN A 69 0.64 -6.95 -5.73
CA GLN A 69 0.58 -7.80 -4.54
C GLN A 69 0.92 -6.98 -3.31
N VAL A 70 0.21 -7.23 -2.21
CA VAL A 70 0.55 -6.70 -0.88
C VAL A 70 0.86 -7.89 0.03
N SER A 71 1.98 -7.82 0.73
CA SER A 71 2.47 -8.83 1.67
C SER A 71 2.96 -8.16 2.95
N VAL A 72 2.98 -8.90 4.06
CA VAL A 72 3.70 -8.50 5.27
C VAL A 72 5.20 -8.65 5.05
N GLY A 73 6.00 -7.80 5.67
CA GLY A 73 7.44 -7.70 5.45
C GLY A 73 8.25 -7.77 6.72
#